data_AF-A0A377BRW7-F1
#
_entry.id   AF-A0A377BRW7-F1
#
_cell.length_a   1.000
_cell.length_b   1.000
_cell.length_c   1.000
_cell.angle_alpha   90.00
_cell.angle_beta   90.00
_cell.angle_gamma   90.00
#
_symmetry.space_group_name_H-M   'P 1'
#
loop_
_entity.id
_entity.type
_entity.pdbx_description
1 polymer ?
#
loop_
_entity_poly.entity_id
_entity_poly.type
_entity_poly.pdbx_seq_one_letter_code
_entity_poly.pdbx_strand_id
1 'polypeptide(L)'
;MDFAELLLRAHELWLNKPHILQHYRERFTNILVDEFQDTNNIQYAWIRLLAGDTGKVMIVGDDDQSIYGWRGAQVENIQRFLNDFPGAETIRLEQNYRSTSNILSAANALIENNNGRLGKKLWTDGADGEPISLYCAFNELDEARFVVNRIKTWQDNGGALAECAILYRSNAQSRVLEEALLQASMPYRIYGGMRFFERQEIKDASRICA
;
A
#
# COMPACT_ATOMS: atom_id res chain seq x y z
N MET A 1 -15.17 14.15 16.01
CA MET A 1 -13.77 13.75 15.89
C MET A 1 -13.59 12.86 14.69
N ASP A 2 -13.05 13.44 13.63
CA ASP A 2 -12.51 12.68 12.51
C ASP A 2 -11.08 12.17 12.85
N PHE A 3 -10.49 11.38 11.95
CA PHE A 3 -9.17 10.79 12.18
C PHE A 3 -8.04 11.84 12.27
N ALA A 4 -8.13 12.92 11.48
CA ALA A 4 -7.11 13.97 11.50
C ALA A 4 -7.19 14.78 12.80
N GLU A 5 -8.40 15.04 13.28
CA GLU A 5 -8.67 15.70 14.55
C GLU A 5 -8.14 14.86 15.72
N LEU A 6 -8.30 13.53 15.70
CA LEU A 6 -7.74 12.66 16.74
C LEU A 6 -6.22 12.83 16.91
N LEU A 7 -5.48 12.81 15.79
CA LEU A 7 -4.02 12.98 15.81
C LEU A 7 -3.63 14.39 16.26
N LEU A 8 -4.32 15.42 15.76
CA LEU A 8 -4.07 16.80 16.14
C LEU A 8 -4.34 17.02 17.64
N ARG A 9 -5.48 16.55 18.17
CA ARG A 9 -5.83 16.67 19.59
C ARG A 9 -4.87 15.90 20.48
N ALA A 10 -4.40 14.72 20.07
CA ALA A 10 -3.39 13.98 20.80
C ALA A 10 -2.06 14.74 20.85
N HIS A 11 -1.65 15.35 19.73
CA HIS A 11 -0.46 16.19 19.67
C HIS A 11 -0.59 17.44 20.57
N GLU A 12 -1.71 18.17 20.49
CA GLU A 12 -2.01 19.32 21.35
C GLU A 12 -2.02 18.96 22.84
N LEU A 13 -2.56 17.79 23.19
CA LEU A 13 -2.60 17.30 24.57
C LEU A 13 -1.19 17.16 25.13
N TRP A 14 -0.28 16.57 24.38
CA TRP A 14 1.11 16.37 24.83
C TRP A 14 1.90 17.67 24.90
N LEU A 15 1.67 18.61 23.98
CA LEU A 15 2.27 19.94 24.06
C LEU A 15 1.83 20.71 25.32
N ASN A 16 0.54 20.64 25.65
CA ASN A 16 -0.02 21.43 26.75
C ASN A 16 0.03 20.73 28.12
N LYS A 17 0.29 19.41 28.17
CA LYS A 17 0.33 18.63 29.41
C LYS A 17 1.61 17.78 29.47
N PRO A 18 2.76 18.38 29.86
CA PRO A 18 4.06 17.69 29.88
C PRO A 18 4.08 16.43 30.75
N HIS A 19 3.31 16.40 31.85
CA HIS A 19 3.21 15.23 32.72
C HIS A 19 2.60 14.01 32.01
N ILE A 20 1.67 14.22 31.07
CA ILE A 20 1.08 13.15 30.26
C ILE A 20 2.09 12.67 29.23
N LEU A 21 2.78 13.60 28.55
CA LEU A 21 3.83 13.25 27.59
C LEU A 21 4.93 12.44 28.27
N GLN A 22 5.37 12.85 29.47
CA GLN A 22 6.39 12.15 30.24
C GLN A 22 5.97 10.73 30.59
N HIS A 23 4.72 10.53 31.03
CA HIS A 23 4.17 9.19 31.27
C HIS A 23 4.29 8.28 30.04
N TYR A 24 4.01 8.80 28.84
CA TYR A 24 4.14 8.02 27.61
C TYR A 24 5.59 7.81 27.16
N ARG A 25 6.47 8.80 27.36
CA ARG A 25 7.92 8.67 27.11
C ARG A 25 8.57 7.59 27.96
N GLU A 26 8.19 7.51 29.23
CA GLU A 26 8.68 6.47 30.15
C GLU A 26 8.20 5.07 29.74
N ARG A 27 7.00 4.98 29.15
CA ARG A 27 6.42 3.72 28.68
C ARG A 27 6.96 3.29 27.31
N PHE A 28 7.13 4.23 26.39
CA PHE A 28 7.51 3.98 25.00
C PHE A 28 8.92 4.46 24.72
N THR A 29 9.90 3.75 25.30
CA THR A 29 11.32 4.07 25.14
C THR A 29 11.88 3.67 23.77
N ASN A 30 11.22 2.72 23.09
CA ASN A 30 11.58 2.24 21.75
C ASN A 30 10.33 2.36 20.87
N ILE A 31 10.47 3.07 19.75
CA ILE A 31 9.37 3.39 18.83
C ILE A 31 9.73 2.80 17.48
N LEU A 32 8.88 1.90 16.98
CA LEU A 32 9.03 1.29 15.66
C LEU A 32 7.89 1.79 14.79
N VAL A 33 8.22 2.34 13.63
CA VAL A 33 7.25 2.88 12.69
C VAL A 33 7.47 2.22 11.33
N ASP A 34 6.45 1.53 10.85
CA ASP A 34 6.42 0.91 9.53
C ASP A 34 5.72 1.82 8.51
N GLU A 35 5.91 1.56 7.21
CA GLU A 35 5.34 2.34 6.10
C GLU A 35 5.60 3.86 6.21
N PHE A 36 6.81 4.23 6.65
CA PHE A 36 7.13 5.61 7.01
C PHE A 36 7.06 6.59 5.84
N GLN A 37 7.20 6.11 4.60
CA GLN A 37 7.06 6.92 3.38
C GLN A 37 5.65 7.53 3.21
N ASP A 38 4.64 6.97 3.88
CA ASP A 38 3.26 7.42 3.79
C ASP A 38 2.85 8.35 4.95
N THR A 39 3.82 8.75 5.79
CA THR A 39 3.57 9.65 6.90
C THR A 39 3.38 11.10 6.45
N ASN A 40 2.44 11.80 7.10
CA ASN A 40 2.25 13.23 6.93
C ASN A 40 2.97 14.05 8.02
N ASN A 41 2.95 15.37 7.90
CA ASN A 41 3.64 16.28 8.84
C ASN A 41 3.19 16.15 10.30
N ILE A 42 1.89 15.94 10.55
CA ILE A 42 1.39 15.84 11.93
C ILE A 42 1.80 14.51 12.58
N GLN A 43 1.79 13.42 11.82
CA GLN A 43 2.28 12.12 12.28
C GLN A 43 3.77 12.19 12.59
N TYR A 44 4.56 12.82 11.72
CA TYR A 44 5.99 13.01 11.96
C TYR A 44 6.27 13.85 13.20
N ALA A 45 5.58 14.99 13.35
CA ALA A 45 5.69 15.85 14.53
C ALA A 45 5.32 15.11 15.82
N TRP A 46 4.28 14.28 15.78
CA TRP A 46 3.84 13.46 16.90
C TRP A 46 4.90 12.41 17.30
N ILE A 47 5.53 11.75 16.34
CA ILE A 47 6.64 10.80 16.58
C ILE A 47 7.83 11.53 17.20
N ARG A 48 8.23 12.70 16.66
CA ARG A 48 9.32 13.53 17.23
C ARG A 48 9.01 13.94 18.67
N LEU A 49 7.78 14.37 18.94
CA LEU A 49 7.36 14.77 20.27
C LEU A 49 7.40 13.59 21.24
N LEU A 50 6.92 12.41 20.84
CA LEU A 50 6.98 11.21 21.67
C LEU A 50 8.43 10.77 21.92
N ALA A 51 9.27 10.73 20.88
CA ALA A 51 10.65 10.30 21.01
C ALA A 51 11.46 11.21 21.96
N GLY A 52 11.28 12.53 21.85
CA GLY A 52 12.10 13.49 22.58
C GLY A 52 13.60 13.24 22.36
N ASP A 53 14.41 13.49 23.39
CA ASP A 53 15.87 13.34 23.31
C ASP A 53 16.37 11.93 23.69
N THR A 54 15.51 11.12 24.33
CA THR A 54 15.90 9.83 24.93
C THR A 54 15.29 8.62 24.24
N GLY A 55 14.22 8.80 23.46
CA GLY A 55 13.54 7.73 22.75
C GLY A 55 14.37 7.18 21.60
N LYS A 56 14.37 5.86 21.45
CA LYS A 56 15.02 5.17 20.32
C LYS A 56 13.98 4.94 19.24
N VAL A 57 14.17 5.55 18.07
CA VAL A 57 13.24 5.45 16.95
C VAL A 57 13.85 4.61 15.83
N MET A 58 13.11 3.62 15.37
CA MET A 58 13.39 2.86 14.17
C MET A 58 12.25 3.10 13.18
N ILE A 59 12.59 3.55 11.98
CA ILE A 59 11.65 3.68 10.88
C ILE A 59 11.95 2.63 9.82
N VAL A 60 10.90 2.09 9.22
CA VAL A 60 10.96 1.23 8.04
C VAL A 60 10.10 1.88 6.97
N GLY A 61 10.63 1.96 5.75
CA GLY A 61 9.90 2.56 4.64
C GLY A 61 10.64 2.45 3.33
N ASP A 62 9.90 2.72 2.26
CA ASP A 62 10.34 2.62 0.89
C ASP A 62 9.90 3.85 0.10
N ASP A 63 10.85 4.68 -0.34
CA ASP A 63 10.56 5.89 -1.12
C ASP A 63 9.88 5.59 -2.46
N ASP A 64 10.20 4.46 -3.09
CA ASP A 64 9.59 4.02 -4.35
C ASP A 64 8.14 3.54 -4.19
N GLN A 65 7.68 3.30 -2.95
CA GLN A 65 6.32 2.83 -2.64
C GLN A 65 5.40 3.93 -2.08
N SER A 66 5.83 5.20 -2.06
CA SER A 66 4.97 6.30 -1.60
C SER A 66 3.85 6.58 -2.61
N ILE A 67 2.65 6.06 -2.35
CA ILE A 67 1.46 6.21 -3.23
C ILE A 67 0.36 7.07 -2.60
N TYR A 68 0.55 7.52 -1.36
CA TYR A 68 -0.44 8.33 -0.62
C TYR A 68 -0.16 9.84 -0.63
N GLY A 69 0.61 10.35 -1.60
CA GLY A 69 0.88 11.80 -1.72
C GLY A 69 -0.38 12.67 -1.76
N TRP A 70 -1.48 12.17 -2.36
CA TRP A 70 -2.79 12.85 -2.39
C TRP A 70 -3.46 12.98 -1.01
N ARG A 71 -3.02 12.20 0.00
CA ARG A 71 -3.44 12.31 1.41
C ARG A 71 -2.48 13.16 2.25
N GLY A 72 -1.49 13.80 1.62
CA GLY A 72 -0.49 14.63 2.29
C GLY A 72 0.69 13.84 2.87
N ALA A 73 0.91 12.59 2.44
CA ALA A 73 2.15 11.89 2.71
C ALA A 73 3.34 12.67 2.13
N GLN A 74 4.43 12.77 2.89
CA GLN A 74 5.65 13.46 2.47
C GLN A 74 6.82 12.49 2.53
N VAL A 75 7.28 12.01 1.37
CA VAL A 75 8.47 11.15 1.27
C VAL A 75 9.72 11.85 1.82
N GLU A 76 9.72 13.19 1.81
CA GLU A 76 10.75 14.03 2.42
C GLU A 76 10.90 13.78 3.92
N ASN A 77 9.88 13.23 4.60
CA ASN A 77 9.99 12.86 6.01
C ASN A 77 11.09 11.82 6.26
N ILE A 78 11.37 10.92 5.31
CA ILE A 78 12.50 9.98 5.42
C ILE A 78 13.82 10.76 5.48
N GLN A 79 14.00 11.75 4.61
CA GLN A 79 15.21 12.57 4.60
C GLN A 79 15.29 13.48 5.84
N ARG A 80 14.16 14.07 6.26
CA ARG A 80 14.07 14.86 7.49
C ARG A 80 14.42 14.04 8.72
N PHE A 81 14.00 12.77 8.78
CA PHE A 81 14.34 11.88 9.89
C PHE A 81 15.85 11.74 10.07
N LEU A 82 16.60 11.55 8.97
CA LEU A 82 18.06 11.46 9.03
C LEU A 82 18.72 12.76 9.53
N ASN A 83 18.14 13.92 9.23
CA ASN A 83 18.62 15.22 9.75
C ASN A 83 18.26 15.43 11.22
N ASP A 84 17.04 15.04 11.62
CA ASP A 84 16.49 15.24 12.96
C ASP A 84 17.02 14.25 14.00
N PHE A 85 17.51 13.09 13.53
CA PHE A 85 18.13 12.03 14.33
C PHE A 85 19.54 11.75 13.79
N PRO A 86 20.54 12.61 14.07
CA PRO A 86 21.88 12.52 13.46
C PRO A 86 22.67 11.24 13.85
N GLY A 87 22.22 10.50 14.86
CA GLY A 87 22.76 9.19 15.24
C GLY A 87 22.09 8.01 14.54
N ALA A 88 21.18 8.24 13.60
CA ALA A 88 20.45 7.18 12.91
C ALA A 88 21.37 6.40 11.95
N GLU A 89 21.35 5.08 12.09
CA GLU A 89 22.00 4.17 11.14
C GLU A 89 21.03 3.83 10.01
N THR A 90 21.50 3.93 8.75
CA THR A 90 20.71 3.54 7.58
C THR A 90 21.11 2.15 7.12
N ILE A 91 20.18 1.21 7.20
CA ILE A 91 20.36 -0.16 6.69
C ILE A 91 19.50 -0.31 5.43
N ARG A 92 20.12 -0.71 4.31
CA ARG A 92 19.43 -0.95 3.04
C ARG A 92 19.19 -2.45 2.85
N LEU A 93 17.93 -2.84 2.69
CA LEU A 93 17.54 -4.21 2.39
C LEU A 93 17.21 -4.33 0.90
N GLU A 94 18.16 -4.82 0.12
CA GLU A 94 18.05 -4.91 -1.34
C GLU A 94 17.66 -6.30 -1.84
N GLN A 95 17.76 -7.33 -1.00
CA GLN A 95 17.34 -8.68 -1.35
C GLN A 95 15.82 -8.83 -1.20
N ASN A 96 15.16 -9.20 -2.30
CA ASN A 96 13.73 -9.48 -2.36
C ASN A 96 13.50 -10.99 -2.25
N TYR A 97 12.68 -11.37 -1.27
CA TYR A 97 12.30 -12.75 -0.98
C TYR A 97 10.90 -13.13 -1.48
N ARG A 98 10.17 -12.20 -2.13
CA ARG A 98 8.77 -12.36 -2.51
C ARG A 98 8.60 -12.72 -3.97
N SER A 99 9.33 -12.05 -4.86
CA SER A 99 9.12 -12.06 -6.30
C SER A 99 10.27 -12.76 -7.02
N THR A 100 9.95 -13.36 -8.16
CA THR A 100 10.93 -14.00 -9.04
C THR A 100 11.76 -12.96 -9.80
N SER A 101 12.89 -13.39 -10.37
CA SER A 101 13.83 -12.50 -11.07
C SER A 101 13.18 -11.75 -12.24
N ASN A 102 12.29 -12.39 -13.00
CA ASN A 102 11.58 -11.77 -14.12
C ASN A 102 10.66 -10.62 -13.66
N ILE A 103 9.92 -10.80 -12.57
CA ILE A 103 9.05 -9.75 -11.99
C ILE A 103 9.91 -8.61 -11.46
N LEU A 104 10.99 -8.94 -10.74
CA LEU A 104 11.86 -7.94 -10.13
C LEU A 104 12.62 -7.10 -11.16
N SER A 105 13.06 -7.72 -12.25
CA SER A 105 13.72 -7.05 -13.36
C SER A 105 12.79 -6.05 -14.05
N ALA A 106 11.53 -6.43 -14.30
CA ALA A 106 10.54 -5.52 -14.86
C ALA A 106 10.20 -4.36 -13.92
N ALA A 107 10.07 -4.63 -12.61
CA ALA A 107 9.82 -3.60 -11.60
C ALA A 107 11.00 -2.59 -11.52
N ASN A 108 12.24 -3.09 -11.49
CA ASN A 108 13.45 -2.26 -11.50
C ASN A 108 13.53 -1.39 -12.77
N ALA A 109 13.29 -1.97 -13.94
CA ALA A 109 13.31 -1.23 -15.20
C ALA A 109 12.22 -0.14 -15.26
N LEU A 110 11.05 -0.39 -14.68
CA LEU A 110 9.98 0.61 -14.60
C LEU A 110 10.38 1.77 -13.68
N ILE A 111 10.84 1.48 -12.47
CA ILE A 111 11.14 2.50 -11.45
C ILE A 111 12.40 3.33 -11.77
N GLU A 112 13.31 2.83 -12.61
CA GLU A 112 14.47 3.59 -13.12
C GLU A 112 14.07 4.86 -13.89
N ASN A 113 12.83 4.96 -14.39
CA ASN A 113 12.32 6.15 -15.08
C ASN A 113 11.91 7.29 -14.12
N ASN A 114 11.84 7.04 -12.80
CA ASN A 114 11.46 8.06 -11.82
C ASN A 114 12.67 8.90 -11.36
N ASN A 115 12.49 10.22 -11.34
CA ASN A 115 13.50 11.16 -10.83
C ASN A 115 13.40 11.34 -9.31
N GLY A 116 14.51 11.72 -8.65
CA GLY A 116 14.51 12.10 -7.22
C GLY A 116 14.51 10.94 -6.22
N ARG A 117 14.84 9.72 -6.66
CA ARG A 117 14.92 8.51 -5.83
C ARG A 117 16.17 8.50 -4.94
N LEU A 118 16.10 7.79 -3.81
CA LEU A 118 17.26 7.55 -2.94
C LEU A 118 18.28 6.54 -3.53
N GLY A 119 17.93 5.92 -4.67
CA GLY A 119 18.81 5.07 -5.47
C GLY A 119 19.05 3.71 -4.82
N LYS A 120 18.22 2.73 -5.17
CA LYS A 120 18.36 1.33 -4.76
C LYS A 120 17.98 0.41 -5.93
N LYS A 121 18.57 -0.79 -5.93
CA LYS A 121 18.26 -1.84 -6.90
C LYS A 121 17.94 -3.13 -6.16
N LEU A 122 16.74 -3.64 -6.37
CA LEU A 122 16.34 -4.89 -5.72
C LEU A 122 16.87 -6.09 -6.51
N TRP A 123 17.33 -7.13 -5.83
CA TRP A 123 17.77 -8.39 -6.43
C TRP A 123 17.17 -9.60 -5.68
N THR A 124 17.17 -10.78 -6.27
CA THR A 124 16.67 -12.02 -5.63
C THR A 124 17.60 -13.19 -5.95
N ASP A 125 17.73 -14.13 -5.01
CA ASP A 125 18.37 -15.44 -5.18
C ASP A 125 17.37 -16.55 -5.57
N GLY A 126 16.09 -16.18 -5.76
CA GLY A 126 15.06 -17.09 -6.23
C GLY A 126 15.22 -17.47 -7.70
N ALA A 127 14.32 -18.33 -8.18
CA ALA A 127 14.25 -18.72 -9.58
C ALA A 127 13.83 -17.53 -10.47
N ASP A 128 14.10 -17.64 -11.78
CA ASP A 128 13.69 -16.63 -12.76
C ASP A 128 12.17 -16.46 -12.82
N GLY A 129 11.44 -17.55 -12.63
CA GLY A 129 9.98 -17.60 -12.72
C GLY A 129 9.46 -17.53 -14.15
N GLU A 130 8.15 -17.49 -14.30
CA GLU A 130 7.52 -17.38 -15.62
C GLU A 130 7.70 -15.99 -16.23
N PRO A 131 7.79 -15.86 -17.56
CA PRO A 131 7.77 -14.57 -18.23
C PRO A 131 6.48 -13.79 -17.97
N ILE A 132 6.59 -12.48 -17.83
CA ILE A 132 5.43 -11.60 -17.72
C ILE A 132 4.68 -11.61 -19.06
N SER A 133 3.40 -11.97 -19.02
CA SER A 133 2.53 -11.98 -20.19
C SER A 133 1.76 -10.67 -20.31
N LEU A 134 1.72 -10.10 -21.52
CA LEU A 134 0.89 -8.95 -21.87
C LEU A 134 -0.19 -9.38 -22.85
N TYR A 135 -1.44 -9.03 -22.56
CA TYR A 135 -2.57 -9.29 -23.44
C TYR A 135 -3.29 -7.98 -23.76
N CYS A 136 -3.36 -7.63 -25.04
CA CYS A 136 -4.10 -6.47 -25.53
C CYS A 136 -5.48 -6.92 -25.99
N ALA A 137 -6.48 -6.77 -25.12
CA ALA A 137 -7.87 -7.10 -25.42
C ALA A 137 -8.49 -6.12 -26.42
N PHE A 138 -9.51 -6.57 -27.16
CA PHE A 138 -10.25 -5.70 -28.07
C PHE A 138 -11.16 -4.69 -27.34
N ASN A 139 -11.69 -5.07 -26.18
CA ASN A 139 -12.51 -4.22 -25.31
C ASN A 139 -12.50 -4.73 -23.85
N GLU A 140 -13.18 -4.02 -22.95
CA GLU A 140 -13.25 -4.36 -21.51
C GLU A 140 -13.90 -5.73 -21.22
N LEU A 141 -14.86 -6.16 -22.05
CA LEU A 141 -15.51 -7.47 -21.89
C LEU A 141 -14.57 -8.61 -22.28
N ASP A 142 -13.80 -8.42 -23.34
CA ASP A 142 -12.77 -9.34 -23.81
C ASP A 142 -11.64 -9.46 -22.77
N GLU A 143 -11.18 -8.33 -22.21
CA GLU A 143 -10.20 -8.31 -21.10
C GLU A 143 -10.73 -9.11 -19.90
N ALA A 144 -11.94 -8.84 -19.44
CA ALA A 144 -12.52 -9.53 -18.28
C ALA A 144 -12.67 -11.04 -18.51
N ARG A 145 -13.11 -11.45 -19.70
CA ARG A 145 -13.19 -12.88 -20.08
C ARG A 145 -11.81 -13.53 -20.10
N PHE A 146 -10.82 -12.84 -20.65
CA PHE A 146 -9.44 -13.33 -20.66
C PHE A 146 -8.92 -13.56 -19.23
N VAL A 147 -9.10 -12.57 -18.33
CA VAL A 147 -8.70 -12.70 -16.91
C VAL A 147 -9.36 -13.89 -16.24
N VAL A 148 -10.69 -14.04 -16.38
CA VAL A 148 -11.43 -15.16 -15.80
C VAL A 148 -10.97 -16.50 -16.36
N ASN A 149 -10.73 -16.60 -17.67
CA ASN A 149 -10.21 -17.81 -18.29
C ASN A 149 -8.81 -18.18 -17.77
N ARG A 150 -7.94 -17.19 -17.52
CA ARG A 150 -6.62 -17.43 -16.92
C ARG A 150 -6.71 -17.96 -15.50
N ILE A 151 -7.59 -17.39 -14.67
CA ILE A 151 -7.83 -17.88 -13.30
C ILE A 151 -8.41 -19.29 -13.34
N LYS A 152 -9.31 -19.57 -14.30
CA LYS A 152 -9.87 -20.91 -14.49
C LYS A 152 -8.79 -21.93 -14.88
N THR A 153 -7.91 -21.61 -15.83
CA THR A 153 -6.78 -22.48 -16.17
C THR A 153 -5.86 -22.73 -14.97
N TRP A 154 -5.61 -21.72 -14.13
CA TRP A 154 -4.85 -21.89 -12.89
C TRP A 154 -5.54 -22.88 -11.93
N GLN A 155 -6.84 -22.74 -11.75
CA GLN A 155 -7.65 -23.64 -10.91
C GLN A 155 -7.70 -25.07 -11.47
N ASP A 156 -7.87 -25.22 -12.78
CA ASP A 156 -7.89 -26.52 -13.47
C ASP A 156 -6.53 -27.24 -13.34
N ASN A 157 -5.44 -26.50 -13.20
CA ASN A 157 -4.10 -27.01 -12.91
C ASN A 157 -3.84 -27.27 -11.41
N GLY A 158 -4.86 -27.15 -10.55
CA GLY A 158 -4.78 -27.42 -9.12
C GLY A 158 -4.43 -26.20 -8.25
N GLY A 159 -4.32 -25.02 -8.83
CA GLY A 159 -4.03 -23.77 -8.11
C GLY A 159 -5.21 -23.28 -7.27
N ALA A 160 -4.91 -22.61 -6.16
CA ALA A 160 -5.95 -22.07 -5.28
C ALA A 160 -6.42 -20.68 -5.75
N LEU A 161 -7.72 -20.41 -5.72
CA LEU A 161 -8.28 -19.08 -6.03
C LEU A 161 -7.75 -17.99 -5.08
N ALA A 162 -7.40 -18.36 -3.84
CA ALA A 162 -6.83 -17.44 -2.85
C ALA A 162 -5.42 -16.92 -3.23
N GLU A 163 -4.75 -17.57 -4.17
CA GLU A 163 -3.44 -17.17 -4.69
C GLU A 163 -3.56 -16.25 -5.91
N CYS A 164 -4.79 -15.98 -6.37
CA CYS A 164 -5.07 -15.05 -7.46
C CYS A 164 -5.54 -13.69 -6.91
N ALA A 165 -5.00 -12.61 -7.48
CA ALA A 165 -5.45 -11.26 -7.21
C ALA A 165 -5.63 -10.49 -8.53
N ILE A 166 -6.68 -9.68 -8.62
CA ILE A 166 -6.91 -8.74 -9.73
C ILE A 166 -6.72 -7.33 -9.17
N LEU A 167 -5.76 -6.60 -9.72
CA LEU A 167 -5.46 -5.23 -9.34
C LEU A 167 -5.90 -4.28 -10.45
N TYR A 168 -6.60 -3.21 -10.09
CA TYR A 168 -7.10 -2.21 -11.01
C TYR A 168 -6.92 -0.80 -10.44
N ARG A 169 -6.87 0.20 -11.31
CA ARG A 169 -6.58 1.59 -10.93
C ARG A 169 -7.76 2.29 -10.29
N SER A 170 -8.98 1.99 -10.75
CA SER A 170 -10.22 2.66 -10.32
C SER A 170 -11.33 1.65 -10.01
N ASN A 171 -12.15 1.97 -9.01
CA ASN A 171 -13.31 1.17 -8.61
C ASN A 171 -14.41 1.05 -9.68
N ALA A 172 -14.34 1.85 -10.76
CA ALA A 172 -15.24 1.70 -11.90
C ALA A 172 -14.91 0.44 -12.73
N GLN A 173 -13.64 0.02 -12.75
CA GLN A 173 -13.19 -1.16 -13.50
C GLN A 173 -13.68 -2.48 -12.87
N SER A 174 -14.04 -2.48 -11.58
CA SER A 174 -14.48 -3.70 -10.89
C SER A 174 -15.74 -4.28 -11.51
N ARG A 175 -16.67 -3.45 -11.99
CA ARG A 175 -17.99 -3.88 -12.48
C ARG A 175 -17.90 -4.97 -13.54
N VAL A 176 -17.11 -4.74 -14.60
CA VAL A 176 -17.02 -5.65 -15.75
C VAL A 176 -16.34 -6.97 -15.35
N LEU A 177 -15.34 -6.89 -14.46
CA LEU A 177 -14.66 -8.06 -13.90
C LEU A 177 -15.59 -8.88 -13.00
N GLU A 178 -16.38 -8.22 -12.15
CA GLU A 178 -17.38 -8.85 -11.28
C GLU A 178 -18.45 -9.60 -12.10
N GLU A 179 -18.98 -8.96 -13.14
CA GLU A 179 -19.96 -9.59 -14.04
C GLU A 179 -19.39 -10.84 -14.72
N ALA A 180 -18.14 -10.78 -15.20
CA ALA A 180 -17.48 -11.92 -15.82
C ALA A 180 -17.23 -13.07 -14.81
N LEU A 181 -16.79 -12.75 -13.58
CA LEU A 181 -16.59 -13.73 -12.52
C LEU A 181 -17.91 -14.40 -12.11
N LEU A 182 -18.99 -13.62 -11.99
CA LEU A 182 -20.34 -14.14 -11.70
C LEU A 182 -20.85 -15.05 -12.81
N GLN A 183 -20.71 -14.66 -14.07
CA GLN A 183 -21.09 -15.49 -15.22
C GLN A 183 -20.34 -16.84 -15.23
N ALA A 184 -19.07 -16.83 -14.83
CA ALA A 184 -18.27 -18.05 -14.69
C ALA A 184 -18.52 -18.82 -13.38
N SER A 185 -19.44 -18.38 -12.53
CA SER A 185 -19.70 -18.94 -11.19
C SER A 185 -18.44 -19.03 -10.32
N MET A 186 -17.52 -18.07 -10.47
CA MET A 186 -16.24 -18.05 -9.77
C MET A 186 -16.34 -17.25 -8.47
N PRO A 187 -15.99 -17.84 -7.30
CA PRO A 187 -15.96 -17.12 -6.04
C PRO A 187 -14.93 -15.98 -6.07
N TYR A 188 -15.33 -14.79 -5.60
CA TYR A 188 -14.43 -13.64 -5.50
C TYR A 188 -14.72 -12.80 -4.25
N ARG A 189 -13.73 -11.98 -3.86
CA ARG A 189 -13.84 -11.00 -2.78
C ARG A 189 -13.26 -9.67 -3.22
N ILE A 190 -13.96 -8.59 -2.89
CA ILE A 190 -13.49 -7.22 -3.11
C ILE A 190 -12.96 -6.65 -1.80
N TYR A 191 -11.78 -6.04 -1.87
CA TYR A 191 -11.15 -5.32 -0.77
C TYR A 191 -11.19 -3.81 -1.08
N GLY A 192 -11.53 -2.98 -0.09
CA GLY A 192 -11.54 -1.51 -0.23
C GLY A 192 -12.79 -0.88 -0.86
N GLY A 193 -13.87 -1.65 -1.03
CA GLY A 193 -15.18 -1.15 -1.49
C GLY A 193 -16.32 -2.10 -1.14
N MET A 194 -17.57 -1.62 -1.22
CA MET A 194 -18.75 -2.49 -1.21
C MET A 194 -18.86 -3.21 -2.56
N ARG A 195 -19.39 -4.45 -2.58
CA ARG A 195 -19.75 -5.15 -3.84
C ARG A 195 -20.53 -4.19 -4.72
N PHE A 196 -20.32 -4.20 -6.03
CA PHE A 196 -21.00 -3.25 -6.94
C PHE A 196 -22.51 -3.19 -6.68
N PHE A 197 -23.17 -4.35 -6.54
CA PHE A 197 -24.61 -4.49 -6.25
C PHE A 197 -25.03 -4.10 -4.82
N GLU A 198 -24.09 -3.87 -3.92
CA GLU A 198 -24.35 -3.42 -2.55
C GLU A 198 -24.17 -1.90 -2.37
N ARG A 199 -23.66 -1.20 -3.39
CA ARG A 199 -23.51 0.26 -3.38
C ARG A 199 -24.88 0.94 -3.30
N GLN A 200 -25.00 1.94 -2.42
CA GLN A 200 -26.24 2.64 -2.16
C GLN A 200 -26.83 3.27 -3.44
N GLU A 201 -25.98 3.92 -4.24
CA GLU A 201 -26.35 4.55 -5.52
C GLU A 201 -26.99 3.58 -6.53
N ILE A 202 -26.54 2.31 -6.52
CA ILE A 202 -27.03 1.27 -7.44
C ILE A 202 -28.32 0.66 -6.92
N LYS A 203 -28.41 0.42 -5.61
CA LYS A 203 -29.67 0.02 -4.96
C LYS A 203 -30.77 1.05 -5.17
N ASP A 204 -30.43 2.33 -5.09
CA ASP A 204 -31.37 3.43 -5.26
C ASP A 204 -31.85 3.52 -6.72
N ALA A 205 -30.97 3.34 -7.70
CA ALA A 205 -31.35 3.27 -9.12
C ALA A 205 -32.21 2.03 -9.45
N SER A 206 -31.86 0.84 -8.92
CA SER A 206 -32.64 -0.38 -9.13
C SER A 206 -34.03 -0.34 -8.47
N ARG A 207 -34.21 0.43 -7.39
CA ARG A 207 -35.51 0.66 -6.75
C ARG A 207 -36.45 1.58 -7.52
N ILE A 208 -35.92 2.43 -8.41
CA ILE A 208 -36.72 3.35 -9.22
C ILE A 208 -37.23 2.67 -10.51
N CYS A 209 -36.61 1.55 -10.92
CA CYS A 209 -36.99 0.77 -12.10
C CYS A 209 -37.89 -0.45 -11.81
N ALA A 210 -38.38 -0.61 -10.58
CA ALA A 210 -39.37 -1.62 -10.18
C ALA A 210 -40.68 -0.92 -9.77
#